data_AF-W4BF55-F1
#
_entry.id   AF-W4BF55-F1
#
_cell.length_a   1.000
_cell.length_b   1.000
_cell.length_c   1.000
_cell.angle_alpha   90.00
_cell.angle_beta   90.00
_cell.angle_gamma   90.00
#
_symmetry.space_group_name_H-M   'P 1'
#
loop_
_entity.id
_entity.type
_entity.pdbx_description
1 polymer ?
#
loop_
_entity_poly.entity_id
_entity_poly.type
_entity_poly.pdbx_seq_one_letter_code
_entity_poly.pdbx_strand_id
1 'polypeptide(L)' 'MTKFTKDSKLALIQGYDSDLLSQTEYANQMRVTKSQFQYWLKLYEMHGETAFTNGYTNYPASFKLDVLNHMA' A
#
# COMPACT_ATOMS: atom_id res chain seq x y z
N MET A 1 -7.52 7.81 14.64
CA MET A 1 -6.59 7.00 13.81
C MET A 1 -5.76 7.94 12.98
N THR A 2 -4.43 7.94 13.15
CA THR A 2 -3.53 8.73 12.31
C THR A 2 -3.58 8.15 10.89
N LYS A 3 -3.91 8.97 9.89
CA LYS A 3 -3.91 8.53 8.49
C LYS A 3 -2.46 8.41 8.01
N PHE A 4 -2.02 7.21 7.64
CA PHE A 4 -0.74 7.01 6.98
C PHE A 4 -0.85 7.41 5.50
N THR A 5 0.02 8.31 5.05
CA THR A 5 0.12 8.73 3.65
C THR A 5 0.86 7.66 2.82
N LYS A 6 0.82 7.78 1.50
CA LYS A 6 1.61 6.94 0.60
C LYS A 6 3.10 6.98 1.00
N ASP A 7 3.62 8.19 1.13
CA ASP A 7 5.05 8.41 1.38
C ASP A 7 5.47 7.91 2.77
N SER A 8 4.60 8.05 3.78
CA SER A 8 4.91 7.55 5.12
C SER A 8 4.93 6.02 5.18
N LYS A 9 4.08 5.34 4.40
CA LYS A 9 4.15 3.87 4.26
C LYS A 9 5.40 3.43 3.51
N LEU A 10 5.75 4.15 2.43
CA LEU A 10 6.92 3.82 1.62
C LEU A 10 8.22 3.95 2.43
N ALA A 11 8.39 5.07 3.14
CA ALA A 11 9.55 5.31 3.99
C ALA A 11 9.67 4.25 5.10
N LEU A 12 8.54 3.84 5.68
CA LEU A 12 8.50 2.79 6.70
C LEU A 12 8.92 1.43 6.13
N ILE A 13 8.46 1.05 4.95
CA ILE A 13 8.84 -0.23 4.34
C ILE A 13 10.30 -0.23 3.85
N GLN A 14 10.76 0.87 3.25
CA GLN A 14 12.14 0.99 2.78
C GLN A 14 13.16 1.10 3.92
N GLY A 15 12.74 1.58 5.09
CA GLY A 15 13.57 1.65 6.28
C GLY A 15 13.62 0.36 7.12
N TYR A 16 12.96 -0.71 6.68
CA TYR A 16 13.01 -2.00 7.38
C TYR A 16 14.26 -2.79 6.96
N ASP A 17 15.05 -3.20 7.94
CA ASP A 17 16.19 -4.09 7.79
C ASP A 17 15.99 -5.35 8.64
N SER A 18 15.91 -6.50 7.97
CA SER A 18 15.68 -7.80 8.62
C SER A 18 16.88 -8.31 9.42
N ASP A 19 18.09 -7.84 9.11
CA ASP A 19 19.31 -8.25 9.82
C ASP A 19 19.47 -7.48 11.14
N LEU A 20 18.87 -6.29 11.23
CA LEU A 20 18.91 -5.44 12.43
C LEU A 20 17.76 -5.70 13.40
N LEU A 21 16.53 -5.88 12.89
CA LEU A 21 15.32 -5.99 13.71
C LEU A 21 14.35 -7.03 13.18
N SER A 22 13.68 -7.74 14.09
CA SER A 22 12.51 -8.52 13.71
C SER A 22 11.37 -7.60 13.28
N GLN A 23 10.47 -8.11 12.42
CA GLN A 23 9.28 -7.36 11.99
C GLN A 23 8.42 -6.88 13.17
N THR A 24 8.39 -7.64 14.28
CA THR A 24 7.62 -7.27 15.48
C THR A 24 8.24 -6.07 16.18
N GLU A 25 9.56 -6.08 16.37
CA GLU A 25 10.29 -4.98 17.01
C GLU A 25 10.21 -3.71 16.18
N TYR A 26 10.43 -3.83 14.87
CA TYR A 26 10.34 -2.69 13.95
C TYR A 26 8.94 -2.08 13.92
N ALA A 27 7.89 -2.91 13.83
CA ALA A 27 6.51 -2.44 13.88
C ALA A 27 6.20 -1.67 15.19
N ASN A 28 6.67 -2.20 16.33
CA ASN A 28 6.51 -1.55 17.62
C ASN A 28 7.24 -0.18 17.68
N GLN A 29 8.47 -0.11 17.17
CA GLN A 29 9.25 1.14 17.09
C GLN A 29 8.54 2.19 16.22
N MET A 30 7.96 1.77 15.10
CA MET A 30 7.22 2.62 14.18
C MET A 30 5.77 2.89 14.63
N ARG A 31 5.38 2.39 15.80
CA ARG A 31 4.03 2.53 16.40
C ARG A 31 2.92 2.06 15.46
N VAL A 32 3.16 0.99 14.71
CA VAL A 32 2.20 0.29 13.86
C VAL A 32 1.98 -1.12 14.36
N THR A 33 0.84 -1.72 14.06
CA THR A 33 0.66 -3.12 14.40
C THR A 33 1.51 -3.99 13.47
N LYS A 34 1.99 -5.13 13.99
CA LYS A 34 2.70 -6.12 13.18
C LYS A 34 1.91 -6.53 11.93
N SER A 35 0.58 -6.70 12.07
CA SER A 35 -0.29 -7.06 10.95
C SER A 35 -0.35 -5.99 9.85
N GLN A 36 -0.41 -4.70 10.23
CA GLN A 36 -0.36 -3.59 9.26
C GLN A 36 0.98 -3.56 8.53
N PHE A 37 2.07 -3.70 9.27
CA PHE A 37 3.41 -3.74 8.71
C PHE A 37 3.57 -4.90 7.70
N GLN A 38 3.20 -6.12 8.10
CA GLN A 38 3.30 -7.30 7.24
C GLN A 38 2.48 -7.16 5.96
N TYR A 39 1.27 -6.59 6.08
CA TYR A 39 0.42 -6.33 4.92
C TYR A 39 1.09 -5.36 3.94
N TRP A 40 1.65 -4.26 4.42
CA TRP A 40 2.34 -3.28 3.57
C TRP A 40 3.63 -3.82 2.96
N LEU A 41 4.41 -4.58 3.73
CA LEU A 41 5.61 -5.24 3.24
C LEU A 41 5.27 -6.21 2.10
N LYS A 42 4.23 -7.04 2.28
CA LYS A 42 3.78 -7.96 1.24
C LYS A 42 3.29 -7.24 -0.02
N LEU A 43 2.55 -6.14 0.13
CA LEU A 43 2.12 -5.33 -1.01
C LEU A 43 3.32 -4.75 -1.78
N TYR A 44 4.32 -4.24 -1.05
CA TYR A 44 5.54 -3.70 -1.65
C TYR A 44 6.36 -4.77 -2.37
N GLU A 45 6.49 -5.98 -1.80
CA GLU A 45 7.12 -7.12 -2.48
C GLU A 45 6.44 -7.47 -3.81
N MET A 46 5.11 -7.31 -3.91
CA MET A 46 4.35 -7.66 -5.12
C MET A 46 4.32 -6.55 -6.18
N HIS A 47 4.25 -5.28 -5.76
CA HIS A 47 3.96 -4.15 -6.65
C HIS A 47 5.01 -3.03 -6.60
N GLY A 48 6.06 -3.18 -5.78
CA GLY A 48 7.05 -2.14 -5.53
C GLY A 48 6.41 -0.87 -4.96
N GLU A 49 6.93 0.29 -5.35
CA GLU A 49 6.41 1.59 -4.89
C GLU A 49 4.96 1.87 -5.32
N THR A 50 4.49 1.18 -6.36
CA THR A 50 3.13 1.36 -6.86
C THR A 50 2.08 0.76 -5.92
N ALA A 51 2.49 -0.12 -5.00
CA ALA A 51 1.68 -0.77 -3.95
C ALA A 51 0.80 0.19 -3.13
N PHE A 52 1.27 1.42 -2.93
CA PHE A 52 0.61 2.43 -2.10
C PHE A 52 -0.07 3.53 -2.90
N THR A 53 -0.11 3.39 -4.23
CA THR A 53 -0.86 4.30 -5.11
C THR A 53 -2.32 3.87 -5.12
N ASN A 54 -3.26 4.82 -5.10
CA ASN A 54 -4.68 4.49 -5.10
C ASN A 54 -5.02 3.63 -6.33
N GLY A 55 -5.40 2.37 -6.09
CA GLY A 55 -5.63 1.35 -7.11
C GLY A 55 -6.91 1.50 -7.90
N TYR A 56 -7.63 2.62 -7.79
CA TYR A 56 -8.72 2.88 -8.71
C TYR A 56 -8.12 3.25 -10.05
N THR A 57 -8.23 2.32 -11.00
CA THR A 57 -8.08 2.66 -12.41
C THR A 57 -9.11 3.74 -12.71
N ASN A 58 -8.65 4.99 -12.84
CA ASN A 58 -9.50 6.09 -13.24
C ASN A 58 -9.82 5.93 -14.72
N TYR A 59 -10.89 5.20 -15.01
CA TYR A 59 -11.45 5.16 -16.35
C TYR A 59 -12.09 6.51 -16.68
N PRO A 60 -11.87 7.05 -17.88
CA PRO A 60 -12.55 8.26 -18.32
C PRO A 60 -14.07 8.04 -18.34
N ALA A 61 -14.84 9.11 -18.14
CA ALA A 61 -16.29 9.04 -18.12
C ALA A 61 -16.86 8.42 -19.41
N SER A 62 -16.23 8.69 -20.56
CA SER A 62 -16.59 8.10 -21.86
C SER A 62 -16.48 6.57 -21.85
N PHE A 63 -15.38 6.01 -21.33
CA PHE A 63 -15.21 4.55 -21.22
C PHE A 63 -16.29 3.90 -20.34
N LYS A 64 -16.65 4.56 -19.22
CA LYS A 64 -17.71 4.05 -18.34
C LYS A 64 -19.08 4.06 -19.00
N LEU A 65 -19.40 5.09 -19.79
CA LEU A 65 -20.64 5.17 -20.57
C LEU A 65 -20.68 4.10 -21.67
N ASP A 66 -19.55 3.87 -22.35
CA ASP A 66 -19.44 2.89 -23.42
C ASP A 66 -19.69 1.45 -22.91
N VAL A 67 -19.10 1.10 -21.76
CA VAL A 67 -19.36 -0.18 -21.08
C VAL A 67 -20.86 -0.36 -20.77
N LEU A 68 -21.54 0.68 -20.27
CA LEU A 68 -22.97 0.61 -19.98
C LEU A 68 -23.82 0.39 -21.24
N ASN A 69 -23.44 1.03 -22.35
CA ASN A 69 -24.14 0.90 -23.62
C ASN A 69 -23.93 -0.48 -24.28
N HIS A 70 -22.81 -1.16 -23.99
CA HIS A 70 -22.52 -2.52 -24.48
C HIS A 70 -23.05 -3.65 -23.59
N MET A 71 -23.59 -3.32 -22.41
CA MET A 71 -24.26 -4.29 -21.53
C MET A 71 -25.76 -4.44 -21.83
N ALA A 72 -26.31 -3.64 -22.75
CA ALA A 72 -27.73 -3.59 -23.10
C ALA A 72 -28.13 -4.63 -24.15
#